data_AF-A0AAV9HJ41-F1
#
_entry.id   AF-A0AAV9HJ41-F1
#
_cell.length_a   1.000
_cell.length_b   1.000
_cell.length_c   1.000
_cell.angle_alpha   90.00
_cell.angle_beta   90.00
_cell.angle_gamma   90.00
#
_symmetry.space_group_name_H-M   'P 1'
#
loop_
_entity.id
_entity.type
_entity.pdbx_description
1 polymer ?
#
loop_
_entity_poly.entity_id
_entity_poly.type
_entity_poly.pdbx_seq_one_letter_code
_entity_poly.pdbx_strand_id
1 'polypeptide(L)'
;PRRQQIYRGMVTNSTSPCLHGEMACPLYMSDPQKYQSCRTPLHALGDAAAVREHVETVHRRPFYCPACGELFGTASELNRHIRTEQCAVRDLRPGEIEGVHEDIMDQLGCWEAASSQSEEERWYSIWDILFPGVPRPESPYLTPSLDE
;
A
#
# COMPACT_ATOMS: atom_id res chain seq x y z
N PRO A 1 -9.21 13.14 50.81
CA PRO A 1 -8.03 12.24 50.80
C PRO A 1 -8.21 11.11 49.77
N ARG A 2 -8.05 11.39 48.46
CA ARG A 2 -6.85 11.07 47.66
C ARG A 2 -6.16 9.75 48.00
N ARG A 3 -6.33 8.74 47.12
CA ARG A 3 -5.33 7.75 46.68
C ARG A 3 -5.90 7.07 45.43
N GLN A 4 -5.47 7.49 44.24
CA GLN A 4 -4.28 7.03 43.49
C GLN A 4 -4.61 5.88 42.53
N GLN A 5 -4.97 6.33 41.32
CA GLN A 5 -4.65 5.83 39.98
C GLN A 5 -3.34 5.03 39.85
N ILE A 6 -3.38 3.91 39.10
CA ILE A 6 -2.36 3.42 38.13
C ILE A 6 -2.89 2.11 37.50
N TYR A 7 -3.39 2.13 36.27
CA TYR A 7 -2.73 1.99 34.95
C TYR A 7 -2.37 0.54 34.57
N ARG A 8 -2.89 0.19 33.38
CA ARG A 8 -2.73 -1.03 32.60
C ARG A 8 -1.27 -1.48 32.50
N GLY A 9 -1.04 -2.77 32.68
CA GLY A 9 0.20 -3.43 32.33
C GLY A 9 -0.08 -4.83 31.80
N MET A 10 -0.58 -4.93 30.58
CA MET A 10 -0.40 -6.16 29.78
C MET A 10 0.83 -5.92 28.92
N VAL A 11 1.98 -6.30 29.47
CA VAL A 11 3.19 -6.52 28.68
C VAL A 11 3.03 -7.89 28.00
N THR A 12 2.39 -7.93 26.83
CA THR A 12 2.52 -9.08 25.94
C THR A 12 3.81 -8.90 25.15
N ASN A 13 4.92 -9.24 25.81
CA ASN A 13 6.15 -9.57 25.11
C ASN A 13 5.91 -10.91 24.43
N SER A 14 5.50 -10.87 23.17
CA SER A 14 5.30 -12.03 22.31
C SER A 14 6.05 -11.76 21.02
N THR A 15 7.39 -11.77 21.12
CA THR A 15 8.28 -12.06 20.00
C THR A 15 7.96 -13.46 19.52
N SER A 16 6.93 -13.56 18.68
CA SER A 16 6.52 -14.80 18.04
C SER A 16 7.44 -15.02 16.83
N PRO A 17 8.08 -16.19 16.70
CA PRO A 17 8.95 -16.50 15.57
C PRO A 17 8.13 -16.53 14.28
N CYS A 18 8.70 -15.98 13.21
CA CYS A 18 8.10 -15.78 11.89
C CYS A 18 7.35 -17.05 11.44
N LEU A 19 6.03 -16.99 11.47
CA LEU A 19 5.17 -18.05 10.96
C LEU A 19 4.99 -17.83 9.47
N HIS A 20 5.56 -18.74 8.69
CA HIS A 20 5.29 -18.98 7.27
C HIS A 20 3.86 -18.55 6.87
N GLY A 21 3.72 -17.50 6.05
CA GLY A 21 2.41 -16.98 5.60
C GLY A 21 2.33 -15.48 5.31
N GLU A 22 3.42 -14.72 5.44
CA GLU A 22 3.41 -13.29 5.14
C GLU A 22 3.42 -13.07 3.61
N MET A 23 2.32 -12.51 3.10
CA MET A 23 2.24 -12.07 1.72
C MET A 23 3.22 -10.93 1.45
N ALA A 24 3.77 -10.91 0.26
CA ALA A 24 4.68 -9.86 -0.16
C ALA A 24 3.92 -8.63 -0.65
N CYS A 25 4.50 -7.45 -0.45
CA CYS A 25 4.01 -6.24 -1.10
C CYS A 25 4.18 -6.38 -2.63
N PRO A 26 3.11 -6.20 -3.44
CA PRO A 26 3.19 -6.29 -4.90
C PRO A 26 4.20 -5.30 -5.49
N LEU A 27 4.30 -4.09 -4.95
CA LEU A 27 5.25 -3.07 -5.41
C LEU A 27 6.69 -3.51 -5.14
N TYR A 28 6.96 -4.08 -3.95
CA TYR A 28 8.26 -4.67 -3.64
C TYR A 28 8.64 -5.81 -4.58
N MET A 29 7.69 -6.70 -4.92
CA MET A 29 7.99 -7.77 -5.87
C MET A 29 8.20 -7.27 -7.30
N SER A 30 7.58 -6.16 -7.68
CA SER A 30 7.81 -5.54 -8.99
C SER A 30 9.19 -4.86 -9.10
N ASP A 31 9.62 -4.17 -8.05
CA ASP A 31 10.92 -3.50 -7.98
C ASP A 31 11.47 -3.55 -6.55
N PRO A 32 12.25 -4.59 -6.23
CA PRO A 32 12.82 -4.76 -4.90
C PRO A 32 13.80 -3.66 -4.53
N GLN A 33 14.47 -3.03 -5.51
CA GLN A 33 15.46 -1.99 -5.24
C GLN A 33 14.79 -0.69 -4.82
N LYS A 34 13.64 -0.39 -5.40
CA LYS A 34 12.89 0.83 -5.15
C LYS A 34 12.05 0.77 -3.88
N TYR A 35 11.46 -0.38 -3.55
CA TYR A 35 10.53 -0.53 -2.43
C TYR A 35 11.09 -1.37 -1.28
N GLN A 36 12.41 -1.30 -1.03
CA GLN A 36 13.09 -2.04 0.05
C GLN A 36 12.46 -1.82 1.44
N SER A 37 11.86 -0.65 1.69
CA SER A 37 11.14 -0.35 2.93
C SER A 37 9.99 -1.32 3.21
N CYS A 38 9.36 -1.85 2.14
CA CYS A 38 8.21 -2.75 2.22
C CYS A 38 8.62 -4.23 2.42
N ARG A 39 9.92 -4.55 2.40
CA ARG A 39 10.45 -5.88 2.76
C ARG A 39 10.34 -6.16 4.26
N THR A 40 10.23 -5.13 5.10
CA THR A 40 10.35 -5.27 6.55
C THR A 40 9.12 -5.96 7.17
N PRO A 41 9.30 -6.85 8.16
CA PRO A 41 8.20 -7.52 8.88
C PRO A 41 7.33 -6.57 9.70
N LEU A 42 7.66 -5.27 9.73
CA LEU A 42 6.80 -4.21 10.24
C LEU A 42 5.51 -4.05 9.44
N HIS A 43 5.49 -4.52 8.20
CA HIS A 43 4.33 -4.51 7.32
C HIS A 43 3.72 -5.91 7.18
N ALA A 44 3.75 -6.76 8.20
CA ALA A 44 3.26 -8.16 8.13
C ALA A 44 1.88 -8.25 7.42
N LEU A 45 1.90 -8.63 6.14
CA LEU A 45 0.69 -8.74 5.32
C LEU A 45 0.18 -10.17 5.46
N GLY A 46 -0.60 -10.43 6.50
CA GLY A 46 -1.10 -11.77 6.80
C GLY A 46 -2.23 -12.25 5.88
N ASP A 47 -2.88 -11.32 5.17
CA ASP A 47 -3.98 -11.59 4.25
C ASP A 47 -4.01 -10.54 3.13
N ALA A 48 -4.83 -10.78 2.11
CA ALA A 48 -4.93 -9.86 0.98
C ALA A 48 -5.54 -8.50 1.34
N ALA A 49 -6.34 -8.42 2.42
CA ALA A 49 -6.89 -7.17 2.92
C ALA A 49 -5.79 -6.26 3.51
N ALA A 50 -4.87 -6.84 4.27
CA ALA A 50 -3.68 -6.15 4.78
C ALA A 50 -2.78 -5.68 3.65
N VAL A 51 -2.62 -6.48 2.58
CA VAL A 51 -1.89 -6.05 1.37
C VAL A 51 -2.53 -4.82 0.75
N ARG A 52 -3.87 -4.82 0.62
CA ARG A 52 -4.61 -3.66 0.11
C ARG A 52 -4.40 -2.42 0.98
N GLU A 53 -4.60 -2.54 2.28
CA GLU A 53 -4.42 -1.42 3.22
C GLU A 53 -2.98 -0.90 3.19
N HIS A 54 -1.99 -1.78 3.12
CA HIS A 54 -0.59 -1.40 2.97
C HIS A 54 -0.36 -0.61 1.67
N VAL A 55 -0.90 -1.08 0.55
CA VAL A 55 -0.80 -0.37 -0.73
C VAL A 55 -1.49 1.00 -0.64
N GLU A 56 -2.64 1.09 0.02
CA GLU A 56 -3.38 2.33 0.20
C GLU A 56 -2.66 3.35 1.08
N THR A 57 -1.95 2.90 2.11
CA THR A 57 -1.33 3.78 3.11
C THR A 57 0.09 4.15 2.75
N VAL A 58 0.86 3.20 2.20
CA VAL A 58 2.29 3.35 1.91
C VAL A 58 2.53 3.74 0.45
N HIS A 59 1.73 3.23 -0.48
CA HIS A 59 1.91 3.45 -1.92
C HIS A 59 0.85 4.38 -2.52
N ARG A 60 0.08 5.09 -1.69
CA ARG A 60 -0.87 6.10 -2.15
C ARG A 60 -0.18 7.11 -3.04
N ARG A 61 -0.75 7.37 -4.22
CA ARG A 61 -0.30 8.50 -5.03
C ARG A 61 -0.57 9.80 -4.28
N PRO A 62 0.42 10.72 -4.14
CA PRO A 62 0.19 12.01 -3.52
C PRO A 62 -0.84 12.82 -4.32
N PHE A 63 -1.54 13.74 -3.64
CA PHE A 63 -2.45 14.66 -4.32
C PHE A 63 -1.62 15.57 -5.21
N TYR A 64 -1.93 15.61 -6.51
CA TYR A 64 -1.17 16.44 -7.44
C TYR A 64 -2.07 17.18 -8.42
N CYS A 65 -1.59 18.32 -8.89
CA CYS A 65 -2.29 19.07 -9.93
C CYS A 65 -1.99 18.47 -11.32
N PRO A 66 -2.99 18.06 -12.10
CA PRO A 66 -2.75 17.49 -13.44
C PRO A 66 -2.20 18.51 -14.44
N ALA A 67 -2.35 19.80 -14.17
CA ALA A 67 -1.86 20.88 -15.04
C ALA A 67 -0.39 21.23 -14.78
N CYS A 68 0.03 21.29 -13.51
CA CYS A 68 1.37 21.76 -13.14
C CYS A 68 2.21 20.73 -12.37
N GLY A 69 1.65 19.57 -12.02
CA GLY A 69 2.29 18.50 -11.27
C GLY A 69 2.78 18.87 -9.87
N GLU A 70 2.35 20.00 -9.32
CA GLU A 70 2.60 20.34 -7.91
C GLU A 70 1.95 19.31 -6.99
N LEU A 71 2.66 18.94 -5.93
CA LEU A 71 2.21 17.96 -4.94
C LEU A 71 1.60 18.66 -3.72
N PHE A 72 0.58 18.05 -3.15
CA PHE A 72 -0.19 18.55 -2.01
C PHE A 72 -0.32 17.46 -0.94
N GLY A 73 -0.36 17.88 0.32
CA GLY A 73 -0.57 16.97 1.44
C GLY A 73 -2.02 16.51 1.58
N THR A 74 -2.97 17.30 1.08
CA THR A 74 -4.41 17.04 1.22
C THR A 74 -5.22 17.34 -0.05
N ALA A 75 -6.35 16.65 -0.19
CA ALA A 75 -7.33 16.91 -1.25
C ALA A 75 -7.86 18.36 -1.22
N SER A 76 -8.01 18.94 -0.03
CA SER A 76 -8.50 20.33 0.14
C SER A 76 -7.50 21.35 -0.41
N GLU A 77 -6.20 21.14 -0.19
CA GLU A 77 -5.14 22.01 -0.73
C GLU A 77 -5.08 21.94 -2.25
N LEU A 78 -5.15 20.72 -2.80
CA LEU A 78 -5.23 20.51 -4.25
C LEU A 78 -6.47 21.19 -4.84
N ASN A 79 -7.65 20.97 -4.26
CA ASN A 79 -8.88 21.59 -4.74
C ASN A 79 -8.83 23.12 -4.70
N ARG A 80 -8.24 23.70 -3.64
CA ARG A 80 -8.01 25.14 -3.58
C ARG A 80 -7.08 25.60 -4.68
N HIS A 81 -5.97 24.88 -4.90
CA HIS A 81 -5.01 25.18 -5.96
C HIS A 81 -5.67 25.17 -7.34
N ILE A 82 -6.40 24.10 -7.69
CA ILE A 82 -7.11 23.97 -8.96
C ILE A 82 -8.13 25.11 -9.12
N ARG A 83 -8.92 25.42 -8.09
CA ARG A 83 -9.91 26.51 -8.16
C ARG A 83 -9.28 27.89 -8.33
N THR A 84 -8.06 28.08 -7.86
CA THR A 84 -7.37 29.37 -8.02
C THR A 84 -6.74 29.53 -9.40
N GLU A 85 -6.59 28.46 -10.18
CA GLU A 85 -5.99 28.44 -11.54
C GLU A 85 -4.65 29.19 -11.66
N GLN A 86 -3.94 29.37 -10.55
CA GLN A 86 -2.71 30.18 -10.46
C GLN A 86 -1.45 29.40 -10.85
N CYS A 87 -1.60 28.22 -11.44
CA CYS A 87 -0.49 27.35 -11.79
C CYS A 87 -0.11 27.46 -13.26
N ALA A 88 1.19 27.43 -13.55
CA ALA A 88 1.67 27.31 -14.92
C ALA A 88 1.48 25.87 -15.41
N VAL A 89 0.76 25.71 -16.53
CA VAL A 89 0.60 24.40 -17.17
C VAL A 89 1.96 23.92 -17.67
N ARG A 90 2.31 22.67 -17.36
CA ARG A 90 3.49 21.99 -17.90
C ARG A 90 3.12 20.59 -18.39
N ASP A 91 3.85 20.11 -19.38
CA ASP A 91 3.73 18.74 -19.85
C ASP A 91 4.32 17.78 -18.81
N LEU A 92 3.45 17.12 -18.05
CA LEU A 92 3.83 16.05 -17.13
C LEU A 92 4.14 14.79 -17.93
N ARG A 93 5.32 14.21 -17.72
CA ARG A 93 5.67 12.95 -18.38
C ARG A 93 4.85 11.79 -17.79
N PRO A 94 4.46 10.80 -18.62
CA PRO A 94 3.88 9.56 -18.09
C PRO A 94 4.82 8.93 -17.05
N GLY A 95 4.30 8.63 -15.86
CA GLY A 95 5.07 8.08 -14.75
C GLY A 95 5.87 9.10 -13.92
N GLU A 96 5.79 10.40 -14.21
CA GLU A 96 6.50 11.43 -13.42
C GLU A 96 5.96 11.57 -11.99
N ILE A 97 4.72 11.15 -11.76
CA ILE A 97 4.07 11.17 -10.45
C ILE A 97 3.73 9.73 -10.06
N GLU A 98 4.50 9.22 -9.10
CA GLU A 98 4.48 7.82 -8.69
C GLU A 98 3.43 7.56 -7.61
N GLY A 99 2.82 6.38 -7.67
CA GLY A 99 1.87 5.88 -6.68
C GLY A 99 0.63 5.25 -7.30
N VAL A 100 -0.14 4.57 -6.47
CA VAL A 100 -1.34 3.84 -6.87
C VAL A 100 -2.52 4.83 -6.98
N HIS A 101 -3.21 4.80 -8.12
CA HIS A 101 -4.31 5.71 -8.43
C HIS A 101 -5.54 5.46 -7.54
N GLU A 102 -6.37 6.49 -7.35
CA GLU A 102 -7.65 6.35 -6.65
C GLU A 102 -8.56 5.32 -7.36
N ASP A 103 -8.50 5.24 -8.69
CA ASP A 103 -9.23 4.24 -9.48
C ASP A 103 -8.83 2.78 -9.15
N ILE A 104 -7.57 2.55 -8.76
CA ILE A 104 -7.11 1.21 -8.35
C ILE A 104 -7.75 0.85 -7.01
N MET A 105 -7.91 1.82 -6.11
CA MET A 105 -8.53 1.61 -4.79
C MET A 105 -10.02 1.33 -4.88
N ASP A 106 -10.73 2.02 -5.79
CA ASP A 106 -12.16 1.75 -6.06
C ASP A 106 -12.37 0.35 -6.67
N GLN A 107 -11.51 -0.07 -7.59
CA GLN A 107 -11.54 -1.43 -8.15
C GLN A 107 -11.29 -2.51 -7.09
N LEU A 108 -10.39 -2.24 -6.13
CA LEU A 108 -10.15 -3.11 -4.99
C LEU A 108 -11.34 -3.16 -4.01
N GLY A 109 -12.12 -2.07 -3.89
CA GLY A 109 -13.31 -1.99 -3.02
C GLY A 109 -14.50 -2.81 -3.48
N CYS A 110 -14.79 -2.84 -4.78
CA CYS A 110 -15.90 -3.63 -5.32
C CYS A 110 -15.65 -5.14 -5.29
N TRP A 111 -14.40 -5.56 -5.13
CA TRP A 111 -13.97 -6.95 -5.22
C TRP A 111 -14.20 -7.79 -3.94
N GLU A 112 -14.07 -7.19 -2.75
CA GLU A 112 -14.35 -7.88 -1.46
C GLU A 112 -15.82 -8.31 -1.30
N ALA A 113 -16.74 -7.57 -1.90
CA ALA A 113 -18.18 -7.86 -1.81
C ALA A 113 -18.60 -9.12 -2.61
N ALA A 114 -17.72 -9.67 -3.45
CA ALA A 114 -18.09 -10.65 -4.47
C ALA A 114 -17.47 -12.05 -4.33
N SER A 115 -16.49 -12.28 -3.44
CA SER A 115 -15.57 -13.43 -3.63
C SER A 115 -15.35 -14.39 -2.45
N SER A 116 -15.62 -15.69 -2.69
CA SER A 116 -15.25 -16.84 -1.85
C SER A 116 -13.89 -17.46 -2.23
N GLN A 117 -12.95 -16.68 -2.78
CA GLN A 117 -11.64 -17.17 -3.24
C GLN A 117 -10.68 -17.53 -2.10
N SER A 118 -9.54 -18.15 -2.42
CA SER A 118 -8.42 -18.33 -1.50
C SER A 118 -7.62 -17.02 -1.37
N GLU A 119 -6.92 -16.85 -0.25
CA GLU A 119 -6.07 -15.69 0.03
C GLU A 119 -4.99 -15.45 -1.06
N GLU A 120 -4.50 -16.51 -1.71
CA GLU A 120 -3.53 -16.42 -2.80
C GLU A 120 -4.12 -15.82 -4.09
N GLU A 121 -5.29 -16.29 -4.52
CA GLU A 121 -5.96 -15.71 -5.70
C GLU A 121 -6.39 -14.28 -5.44
N ARG A 122 -6.68 -13.98 -4.17
CA ARG A 122 -6.93 -12.60 -3.76
C ARG A 122 -5.72 -11.72 -3.96
N TRP A 123 -4.54 -12.19 -3.55
CA TRP A 123 -3.29 -11.49 -3.79
C TRP A 123 -3.00 -11.30 -5.29
N TYR A 124 -3.19 -12.34 -6.11
CA TYR A 124 -2.99 -12.23 -7.56
C TYR A 124 -3.95 -11.26 -8.24
N SER A 125 -5.16 -11.12 -7.72
CA SER A 125 -6.11 -10.11 -8.20
C SER A 125 -5.58 -8.69 -7.94
N ILE A 126 -4.98 -8.45 -6.78
CA ILE A 126 -4.31 -7.17 -6.47
C ILE A 126 -3.16 -6.92 -7.45
N TRP A 127 -2.36 -7.95 -7.75
CA TRP A 127 -1.28 -7.86 -8.73
C TRP A 127 -1.78 -7.47 -10.12
N ASP A 128 -2.82 -8.12 -10.62
CA ASP A 128 -3.35 -7.86 -11.96
C ASP A 128 -3.92 -6.43 -12.10
N ILE A 129 -4.50 -5.89 -11.02
CA ILE A 129 -4.98 -4.50 -10.98
C ILE A 129 -3.81 -3.52 -10.97
N LEU A 130 -2.77 -3.79 -10.17
CA LEU A 130 -1.61 -2.92 -10.07
C LEU A 130 -0.74 -2.95 -11.33
N PHE A 131 -0.65 -4.10 -11.98
CA PHE A 131 0.27 -4.36 -13.09
C PHE A 131 -0.43 -5.06 -14.26
N PRO A 132 -1.38 -4.39 -14.94
CA PRO A 132 -2.11 -4.99 -16.05
C PRO A 132 -1.14 -5.39 -17.18
N GLY A 133 -1.12 -6.68 -17.52
CA GLY A 133 -0.26 -7.24 -18.58
C GLY A 133 1.15 -7.62 -18.13
N VAL A 134 1.51 -7.46 -16.86
CA VAL A 134 2.75 -8.00 -16.29
C VAL A 134 2.49 -9.42 -15.79
N PRO A 135 3.33 -10.42 -16.15
CA PRO A 135 3.14 -11.78 -15.68
C PRO A 135 3.16 -11.84 -14.15
N ARG A 136 2.25 -12.62 -13.58
CA ARG A 136 2.17 -12.87 -12.14
C ARG A 136 3.46 -13.55 -11.65
N PRO A 137 3.96 -13.21 -10.45
CA PRO A 137 5.11 -13.88 -9.87
C PRO A 137 4.78 -15.32 -9.50
N GLU A 138 5.81 -16.15 -9.32
CA GLU A 138 5.67 -17.58 -9.00
C GLU A 138 4.99 -17.84 -7.64
N SER A 139 5.09 -16.89 -6.71
CA SER A 139 4.52 -16.98 -5.36
C SER A 139 4.09 -15.60 -4.84
N PRO A 140 2.95 -15.50 -4.14
CA PRO A 140 2.49 -14.26 -3.49
C PRO A 140 3.19 -13.99 -2.14
N TYR A 141 3.98 -14.94 -1.64
CA TYR A 141 4.59 -14.87 -0.31
C TYR A 141 6.05 -14.43 -0.36
N LEU A 142 6.49 -13.74 0.70
CA LEU A 142 7.91 -13.52 0.92
C LEU A 142 8.56 -14.88 1.24
N THR A 143 9.49 -15.32 0.39
CA THR A 143 10.38 -16.41 0.78
C THR A 143 11.27 -15.86 1.90
N PRO A 144 11.24 -16.43 3.12
CA PRO A 144 12.26 -16.08 4.11
C PRO A 144 13.60 -16.37 3.44
N SER A 145 14.47 -15.36 3.34
CA SER A 145 15.85 -15.65 3.01
C SER A 145 16.33 -16.60 4.10
N LEU A 146 16.58 -17.85 3.71
CA LEU A 146 17.31 -18.82 4.52
C LEU A 146 18.74 -18.28 4.61
N ASP A 147 18.91 -17.21 5.38
CA ASP A 147 20.22 -16.76 5.79
C ASP A 147 20.75 -17.84 6.75
N GLU A 148 21.77 -18.56 6.28
CA GLU A 148 22.54 -19.62 6.96
C GLU A 148 23.06 -19.23 8.35
#